data_AF-I0H5J5-F1
#
_entry.id   AF-I0H5J5-F1
#
_cell.length_a   1.000
_cell.length_b   1.000
_cell.length_c   1.000
_cell.angle_alpha   90.00
_cell.angle_beta   90.00
_cell.angle_gamma   90.00
#
_symmetry.space_group_name_H-M   'P 1'
#
loop_
_entity.id
_entity.type
_entity.pdbx_description
1 polymer ?
#
loop_
_entity_poly.entity_id
_entity_poly.type
_entity_poly.pdbx_seq_one_letter_code
_entity_poly.pdbx_strand_id
1 'polypeptide(L)'
;MGDESKYEYQTVRAVRGTDGLVISRMQKDGWEFVEQAQGTLRTTLTFRRPKKPVPWLLIGTGAAVLAILAAAGGIASALSGDEKKDQPAGTAVAASKPPSTATGASKPPAGDEGQPAASEEAAEKPPTTPTTDKVITSKNNKKFAALLKADSCDDANVDFAAEHQGETIAFNGSIVNMMPHGDYKTRYDLLLGPGSKGPQTTEGPAFKFEDVNVSDLNLTGDNIPATVGEGDTFRFVAEVREFNPVQCSFYLDPISTEVR
;
A
#
# COMPACT_ATOMS: atom_id res chain seq x y z
N MET A 1 -15.14 -33.41 -3.89
CA MET A 1 -14.28 -33.11 -2.73
C MET A 1 -12.84 -33.48 -3.12
N GLY A 2 -11.99 -32.53 -3.49
CA GLY A 2 -10.68 -32.82 -4.08
C GLY A 2 -9.55 -31.91 -3.59
N ASP A 3 -8.53 -32.52 -3.01
CA ASP A 3 -7.11 -32.13 -3.04
C ASP A 3 -6.64 -30.73 -2.53
N GLU A 4 -7.39 -30.04 -1.68
CA GLU A 4 -6.96 -28.73 -1.11
C GLU A 4 -5.78 -28.79 -0.11
N SER A 5 -5.33 -29.96 0.34
CA SER A 5 -4.28 -30.07 1.37
C SER A 5 -2.85 -30.16 0.84
N LYS A 6 -2.66 -30.31 -0.49
CA LYS A 6 -1.32 -30.50 -1.10
C LYS A 6 -0.64 -29.21 -1.56
N TYR A 7 -1.39 -28.12 -1.71
CA TYR A 7 -0.87 -26.88 -2.27
C TYR A 7 -0.95 -25.75 -1.25
N GLU A 8 0.03 -24.85 -1.31
CA GLU A 8 -0.01 -23.54 -0.69
C GLU A 8 -0.46 -22.54 -1.75
N TYR A 9 -1.34 -21.60 -1.40
CA TYR A 9 -1.84 -20.58 -2.29
C TYR A 9 -1.39 -19.20 -1.83
N GLN A 10 -1.04 -18.34 -2.77
CA GLN A 10 -0.63 -16.97 -2.50
C GLN A 10 -1.32 -16.01 -3.47
N THR A 11 -1.80 -14.90 -2.96
CA THR A 11 -2.48 -13.86 -3.75
C THR A 11 -1.66 -12.59 -3.73
N VAL A 12 -1.38 -12.04 -4.91
CA VAL A 12 -0.55 -10.84 -5.10
C VAL A 12 -1.35 -9.83 -5.91
N ARG A 13 -1.27 -8.54 -5.54
CA ARG A 13 -1.89 -7.45 -6.32
C ARG A 13 -0.81 -6.79 -7.16
N ALA A 14 -1.07 -6.68 -8.45
CA ALA A 14 -0.21 -6.00 -9.42
C ALA A 14 -0.93 -4.76 -9.99
N VAL A 15 -0.15 -3.76 -10.40
CA VAL A 15 -0.69 -2.63 -11.18
C VAL A 15 -1.04 -3.15 -12.57
N ARG A 16 -2.22 -2.80 -13.08
CA ARG A 16 -2.70 -3.27 -14.38
C ARG A 16 -1.65 -3.02 -15.46
N GLY A 17 -1.24 -4.07 -16.17
CA GLY A 17 -0.18 -4.02 -17.20
C GLY A 17 1.20 -4.48 -16.74
N THR A 18 1.42 -4.65 -15.42
CA THR A 18 2.66 -5.22 -14.86
C THR A 18 2.55 -6.71 -14.52
N ASP A 19 1.39 -7.31 -14.82
CA ASP A 19 1.03 -8.68 -14.44
C ASP A 19 2.07 -9.72 -14.90
N GLY A 20 2.59 -9.58 -16.12
CA GLY A 20 3.59 -10.50 -16.67
C GLY A 20 4.90 -10.52 -15.88
N LEU A 21 5.35 -9.37 -15.37
CA LEU A 21 6.58 -9.28 -14.57
C LEU A 21 6.39 -9.97 -13.22
N VAL A 22 5.22 -9.76 -12.59
CA VAL A 22 4.87 -10.41 -11.31
C VAL A 22 4.72 -11.92 -11.49
N ILE A 23 4.10 -12.37 -12.58
CA ILE A 23 3.98 -13.80 -12.90
C ILE A 23 5.36 -14.43 -13.11
N SER A 24 6.23 -13.83 -13.93
CA SER A 24 7.58 -14.37 -14.17
C SER A 24 8.44 -14.42 -12.90
N ARG A 25 8.31 -13.42 -12.02
CA ARG A 25 8.97 -13.41 -10.72
C ARG A 25 8.48 -14.57 -9.84
N MET A 26 7.16 -14.68 -9.67
CA MET A 26 6.56 -15.72 -8.83
C MET A 26 6.89 -17.13 -9.35
N GLN A 27 6.87 -17.34 -10.67
CA GLN A 27 7.29 -18.59 -11.30
C GLN A 27 8.75 -18.95 -11.02
N LYS A 28 9.66 -17.96 -11.03
CA LYS A 28 11.07 -18.15 -10.66
C LYS A 28 11.22 -18.59 -9.21
N ASP A 29 10.34 -18.11 -8.33
CA ASP A 29 10.30 -18.48 -6.90
C ASP A 29 9.60 -19.84 -6.64
N GLY A 30 9.20 -20.52 -7.71
CA GLY A 30 8.58 -21.85 -7.68
C GLY A 30 7.06 -21.82 -7.48
N TRP A 31 6.42 -20.68 -7.71
CA TRP A 31 4.97 -20.54 -7.66
C TRP A 31 4.34 -20.69 -9.05
N GLU A 32 3.34 -21.55 -9.16
CA GLU A 32 2.53 -21.71 -10.37
C GLU A 32 1.41 -20.68 -10.39
N PHE A 33 1.26 -19.97 -11.50
CA PHE A 33 0.11 -19.09 -11.71
C PHE A 33 -1.18 -19.92 -11.87
N VAL A 34 -2.24 -19.52 -11.15
CA VAL A 34 -3.54 -20.21 -11.13
C VAL A 34 -4.59 -19.38 -11.82
N GLU A 35 -4.79 -18.14 -11.37
CA GLU A 35 -5.92 -17.32 -11.80
C GLU A 35 -5.61 -15.83 -11.69
N GLN A 36 -6.19 -15.04 -12.60
CA GLN A 36 -6.09 -13.59 -12.64
C GLN A 36 -7.49 -12.98 -12.56
N ALA A 37 -7.74 -12.15 -11.55
CA ALA A 37 -8.93 -11.33 -11.44
C ALA A 37 -8.60 -9.87 -11.80
N GLN A 38 -9.19 -9.39 -12.90
CA GLN A 38 -8.93 -8.04 -13.41
C GLN A 38 -9.86 -7.00 -12.76
N GLY A 39 -9.28 -6.03 -12.08
CA GLY A 39 -9.96 -4.82 -11.62
C GLY A 39 -9.76 -3.62 -12.55
N THR A 40 -10.34 -2.48 -12.19
CA THR A 40 -10.26 -1.23 -12.96
C THR A 40 -8.85 -0.62 -12.95
N LEU A 41 -8.12 -0.70 -11.84
CA LEU A 41 -6.76 -0.16 -11.70
C LEU A 41 -5.69 -1.19 -11.30
N ARG A 42 -6.12 -2.30 -10.69
CA ARG A 42 -5.22 -3.33 -10.17
C ARG A 42 -5.70 -4.72 -10.58
N THR A 43 -4.74 -5.59 -10.82
CA THR A 43 -4.96 -7.00 -11.10
C THR A 43 -4.65 -7.80 -9.84
N THR A 44 -5.50 -8.75 -9.50
CA THR A 44 -5.20 -9.74 -8.46
C THR A 44 -4.76 -11.03 -9.13
N LEU A 45 -3.58 -11.52 -8.77
CA LEU A 45 -2.96 -12.74 -9.29
C LEU A 45 -2.91 -13.78 -8.18
N THR A 46 -3.47 -14.95 -8.42
CA THR A 46 -3.43 -16.08 -7.51
C THR A 46 -2.43 -17.11 -8.00
N PHE A 47 -1.57 -17.56 -7.11
CA PHE A 47 -0.53 -18.55 -7.34
C PHE A 47 -0.70 -19.74 -6.42
N ARG A 48 -0.14 -20.89 -6.79
CA ARG A 48 -0.04 -22.09 -5.95
C ARG A 48 1.33 -22.73 -6.02
N ARG A 49 1.73 -23.47 -4.98
CA ARG A 49 2.95 -24.26 -4.96
C ARG A 49 2.73 -25.56 -4.18
N PRO A 50 3.36 -26.69 -4.54
CA PRO A 50 3.27 -27.91 -3.74
C PRO A 50 3.90 -27.71 -2.35
N LYS A 51 3.16 -28.03 -1.29
CA LYS A 51 3.72 -28.04 0.07
C LYS A 51 4.79 -29.12 0.15
N LYS A 52 6.01 -28.77 0.54
CA LYS A 52 7.06 -29.76 0.79
C LYS A 52 6.58 -30.65 1.95
N PRO A 53 6.55 -31.99 1.79
CA PRO A 53 6.14 -32.86 2.87
C PRO A 53 7.14 -32.72 4.03
N VAL A 54 6.67 -32.22 5.17
CA VAL A 54 7.46 -32.12 6.39
C VAL A 54 7.63 -33.54 6.94
N PRO A 55 8.85 -34.01 7.26
CA PRO A 55 9.00 -35.30 7.93
C PRO A 55 8.26 -35.26 9.29
N TRP A 56 7.36 -36.22 9.48
CA TRP A 56 6.38 -36.36 10.58
C TRP A 56 7.01 -36.56 11.99
N LEU A 57 8.24 -36.11 12.23
CA LEU A 57 8.93 -36.32 13.51
C LEU A 57 8.91 -35.10 14.45
N LEU A 58 8.20 -34.01 14.14
CA LEU A 58 8.23 -32.77 14.94
C LEU A 58 6.88 -32.19 15.38
N ILE A 59 5.77 -32.95 15.35
CA ILE A 59 4.50 -32.45 15.89
C ILE A 59 4.39 -32.82 17.37
N GLY A 60 5.06 -32.02 18.20
CA GLY A 60 4.89 -31.98 19.65
C GLY A 60 4.67 -30.53 20.10
N THR A 61 3.40 -30.18 20.31
CA THR A 61 2.88 -29.01 21.04
C THR A 61 3.16 -27.60 20.49
N GLY A 62 2.08 -26.90 20.09
CA GLY A 62 2.02 -25.43 20.12
C GLY A 62 1.82 -24.70 18.79
N ALA A 63 0.75 -24.99 18.04
CA ALA A 63 0.33 -24.17 16.91
C ALA A 63 -0.64 -23.06 17.37
N ALA A 64 -0.17 -21.81 17.38
CA ALA A 64 -0.94 -20.55 17.37
C ALA A 64 0.14 -19.42 17.43
N VAL A 65 0.30 -18.45 16.54
CA VAL A 65 -0.60 -17.69 15.68
C VAL A 65 0.27 -17.03 14.60
N LEU A 66 -0.06 -17.14 13.32
CA LEU A 66 0.27 -16.13 12.29
C LEU A 66 -0.80 -16.18 11.20
N ALA A 67 -1.90 -15.49 11.46
CA ALA A 67 -2.89 -15.14 10.47
C ALA A 67 -3.50 -13.81 10.90
N ILE A 68 -3.44 -12.81 10.01
CA ILE A 68 -4.40 -11.72 9.76
C ILE A 68 -3.68 -10.63 8.94
N LEU A 69 -4.20 -10.02 7.88
CA LEU A 69 -5.37 -10.22 7.02
C LEU A 69 -5.15 -9.35 5.78
N ALA A 70 -5.35 -9.92 4.59
CA ALA A 70 -5.96 -9.17 3.51
C ALA A 70 -7.49 -9.23 3.73
N ALA A 71 -8.11 -8.09 3.96
CA ALA A 71 -9.57 -7.89 3.93
C ALA A 71 -9.80 -6.50 3.30
N ALA A 72 -10.83 -6.20 2.50
CA ALA A 72 -12.10 -6.84 2.16
C ALA A 72 -12.45 -6.42 0.70
N GLY A 73 -13.47 -6.93 0.02
CA GLY A 73 -14.53 -7.85 0.39
C GLY A 73 -15.27 -8.34 -0.86
N GLY A 74 -15.87 -9.53 -0.75
CA GLY A 74 -16.87 -10.03 -1.67
C GLY A 74 -18.27 -9.69 -1.18
N ILE A 75 -19.22 -9.60 -2.11
CA ILE A 75 -20.64 -9.74 -1.83
C ILE A 75 -21.11 -10.95 -2.63
N ALA A 76 -21.40 -12.04 -1.94
CA ALA A 76 -22.27 -13.09 -2.43
C ALA A 76 -23.51 -13.08 -1.52
N SER A 77 -24.63 -12.61 -2.05
CA SER A 77 -25.94 -12.88 -1.46
C SER A 77 -26.49 -14.13 -2.14
N ALA A 78 -26.85 -15.09 -1.30
CA ALA A 78 -27.50 -16.33 -1.68
C ALA A 78 -29.01 -16.25 -1.37
N LEU A 79 -29.74 -17.12 -2.09
CA LEU A 79 -30.96 -17.84 -1.71
C LEU A 79 -32.32 -17.40 -2.28
N SER A 80 -33.01 -18.44 -2.75
CA SER A 80 -34.42 -18.59 -3.13
C SER A 80 -34.73 -18.23 -4.59
N GLY A 81 -35.28 -19.09 -5.45
CA GLY A 81 -35.83 -20.44 -5.32
C GLY A 81 -36.54 -20.77 -6.66
N ASP A 82 -36.57 -22.06 -6.98
CA ASP A 82 -37.16 -22.78 -8.13
C ASP A 82 -38.35 -22.15 -8.91
N GLU A 83 -38.36 -22.23 -10.26
CA GLU A 83 -39.06 -23.28 -11.04
C GLU A 83 -39.11 -22.99 -12.58
N LYS A 84 -38.70 -24.00 -13.36
CA LYS A 84 -39.13 -24.46 -14.71
C LYS A 84 -39.75 -23.52 -15.79
N LYS A 85 -39.07 -23.60 -16.95
CA LYS A 85 -39.53 -23.97 -18.31
C LYS A 85 -40.08 -22.93 -19.32
N ASP A 86 -39.54 -23.10 -20.52
CA ASP A 86 -40.06 -22.88 -21.88
C ASP A 86 -40.02 -21.47 -22.52
N GLN A 87 -39.17 -21.39 -23.56
CA GLN A 87 -39.24 -20.49 -24.73
C GLN A 87 -40.50 -20.83 -25.58
N PRO A 88 -41.06 -19.92 -26.41
CA PRO A 88 -40.34 -19.39 -27.58
C PRO A 88 -40.69 -17.97 -28.09
N ALA A 89 -39.79 -17.48 -28.95
CA ALA A 89 -39.93 -16.65 -30.16
C ALA A 89 -41.04 -15.56 -30.27
N GLY A 90 -40.63 -14.37 -30.71
CA GLY A 90 -41.54 -13.35 -31.22
C GLY A 90 -40.86 -12.05 -31.66
N THR A 91 -40.44 -12.01 -32.91
CA THR A 91 -39.89 -10.89 -33.69
C THR A 91 -40.90 -9.73 -33.87
N ALA A 92 -40.48 -8.45 -33.77
CA ALA A 92 -40.77 -7.37 -34.75
C ALA A 92 -40.28 -5.98 -34.25
N VAL A 93 -39.26 -5.35 -34.85
CA VAL A 93 -39.20 -4.37 -35.99
C VAL A 93 -39.63 -2.92 -35.70
N ALA A 94 -38.72 -1.99 -36.08
CA ALA A 94 -38.89 -0.59 -36.53
C ALA A 94 -39.21 0.49 -35.47
N ALA A 95 -38.30 1.42 -35.15
CA ALA A 95 -37.78 2.54 -35.95
C ALA A 95 -38.78 3.70 -36.16
N SER A 96 -38.51 4.86 -35.55
CA SER A 96 -38.29 6.15 -36.26
C SER A 96 -38.20 7.36 -35.31
N LYS A 97 -37.39 8.32 -35.76
CA LYS A 97 -36.90 9.57 -35.14
C LYS A 97 -37.94 10.73 -35.23
N PRO A 98 -37.64 12.00 -34.86
CA PRO A 98 -38.51 12.94 -34.13
C PRO A 98 -39.14 14.02 -35.05
N PRO A 99 -39.79 15.12 -34.57
CA PRO A 99 -39.05 16.33 -34.14
C PRO A 99 -39.71 17.22 -33.04
N SER A 100 -38.83 18.01 -32.42
CA SER A 100 -38.92 19.37 -31.86
C SER A 100 -40.26 20.02 -31.48
N THR A 101 -40.30 20.60 -30.27
CA THR A 101 -40.57 22.04 -30.06
C THR A 101 -40.13 22.48 -28.66
N ALA A 102 -39.76 23.76 -28.54
CA ALA A 102 -38.93 24.34 -27.50
C ALA A 102 -39.71 25.11 -26.41
N THR A 103 -38.97 25.42 -25.33
CA THR A 103 -39.07 26.62 -24.47
C THR A 103 -39.84 26.50 -23.15
N GLY A 104 -39.17 26.80 -22.03
CA GLY A 104 -39.84 27.30 -20.82
C GLY A 104 -39.23 26.97 -19.44
N ALA A 105 -38.20 27.72 -19.04
CA ALA A 105 -37.86 28.21 -17.69
C ALA A 105 -38.27 27.48 -16.37
N SER A 106 -37.24 27.12 -15.58
CA SER A 106 -36.94 27.49 -14.17
C SER A 106 -37.76 27.04 -12.93
N LYS A 107 -37.00 26.43 -11.98
CA LYS A 107 -37.20 26.21 -10.51
C LYS A 107 -38.25 25.15 -10.07
N PRO A 108 -38.14 24.44 -8.91
CA PRO A 108 -38.03 24.99 -7.54
C PRO A 108 -37.22 24.08 -6.52
N PRO A 109 -37.44 24.02 -5.17
CA PRO A 109 -36.43 24.14 -4.11
C PRO A 109 -36.38 22.95 -3.09
N ALA A 110 -35.74 23.18 -1.92
CA ALA A 110 -35.37 22.28 -0.83
C ALA A 110 -36.49 21.79 0.14
N GLY A 111 -36.12 20.82 1.01
CA GLY A 111 -36.76 20.39 2.27
C GLY A 111 -37.47 19.02 2.19
N ASP A 112 -37.55 18.14 3.19
CA ASP A 112 -37.09 18.09 4.59
C ASP A 112 -37.49 16.70 5.19
N GLU A 113 -36.76 16.25 6.21
CA GLU A 113 -37.09 15.32 7.32
C GLU A 113 -37.79 13.94 7.17
N GLY A 114 -37.32 12.98 8.00
CA GLY A 114 -38.03 11.75 8.35
C GLY A 114 -37.23 10.68 9.13
N GLN A 115 -36.99 10.90 10.44
CA GLN A 115 -36.63 9.88 11.47
C GLN A 115 -37.91 9.14 11.96
N PRO A 116 -37.90 7.91 12.57
CA PRO A 116 -37.37 7.58 13.93
C PRO A 116 -36.68 6.17 14.03
N ALA A 117 -35.64 5.91 14.84
CA ALA A 117 -35.51 5.64 16.29
C ALA A 117 -35.95 4.24 16.82
N ALA A 118 -34.97 3.44 17.30
CA ALA A 118 -34.95 2.52 18.48
C ALA A 118 -33.79 1.49 18.31
N SER A 119 -32.62 1.62 18.96
CA SER A 119 -32.22 1.14 20.31
C SER A 119 -32.31 -0.38 20.56
N GLU A 120 -31.14 -1.01 20.72
CA GLU A 120 -30.73 -2.22 21.47
C GLU A 120 -29.50 -2.80 20.75
N GLU A 121 -28.43 -3.33 21.33
CA GLU A 121 -27.90 -3.43 22.68
C GLU A 121 -26.43 -3.85 22.50
N ALA A 122 -25.59 -3.54 23.48
CA ALA A 122 -24.15 -3.75 23.46
C ALA A 122 -23.75 -5.23 23.26
N ALA A 123 -22.80 -5.47 22.36
CA ALA A 123 -21.93 -6.64 22.42
C ALA A 123 -20.48 -6.14 22.28
N GLU A 124 -19.90 -5.90 23.45
CA GLU A 124 -18.52 -5.56 23.74
C GLU A 124 -17.57 -6.55 23.03
N LYS A 125 -16.92 -6.09 21.95
CA LYS A 125 -15.73 -6.78 21.43
C LYS A 125 -14.54 -6.39 22.32
N PRO A 126 -13.71 -7.36 22.73
CA PRO A 126 -12.54 -7.07 23.57
C PRO A 126 -11.62 -6.06 22.88
N PRO A 127 -10.97 -5.16 23.63
CA PRO A 127 -10.05 -4.20 23.06
C PRO A 127 -8.87 -4.98 22.47
N THR A 128 -8.81 -5.07 21.14
CA THR A 128 -7.53 -5.28 20.47
C THR A 128 -6.69 -4.07 20.81
N THR A 129 -5.68 -4.30 21.64
CA THR A 129 -4.65 -3.35 22.04
C THR A 129 -4.20 -2.52 20.83
N PRO A 130 -4.23 -1.18 20.87
CA PRO A 130 -3.61 -0.37 19.84
C PRO A 130 -2.12 -0.65 19.88
N THR A 131 -1.56 -1.21 18.80
CA THR A 131 -0.11 -1.23 18.62
C THR A 131 0.31 0.21 18.29
N THR A 132 0.50 0.97 19.37
CA THR A 132 1.12 2.29 19.49
C THR A 132 1.48 3.01 18.20
N ASP A 133 0.81 4.15 17.96
CA ASP A 133 1.19 5.28 17.08
C ASP A 133 2.54 5.92 17.48
N LYS A 134 3.55 5.10 17.75
CA LYS A 134 4.82 5.54 18.34
C LYS A 134 5.87 5.65 17.26
N VAL A 135 6.20 6.89 16.92
CA VAL A 135 7.31 7.23 16.03
C VAL A 135 8.60 6.54 16.46
N ILE A 136 9.14 5.71 15.57
CA ILE A 136 10.43 5.04 15.72
C ILE A 136 11.55 6.07 15.56
N THR A 137 12.50 6.09 16.50
CA THR A 137 13.65 6.99 16.48
C THR A 137 14.89 6.25 16.93
N SER A 138 16.07 6.77 16.62
CA SER A 138 17.34 6.20 17.08
C SER A 138 17.47 6.13 18.60
N LYS A 139 16.69 6.94 19.34
CA LYS A 139 16.66 6.92 20.80
C LYS A 139 15.84 5.75 21.37
N ASN A 140 14.81 5.31 20.66
CA ASN A 140 13.83 4.35 21.17
C ASN A 140 13.84 2.99 20.46
N ASN A 141 14.57 2.85 19.34
CA ASN A 141 14.71 1.61 18.60
C ASN A 141 16.19 1.39 18.24
N LYS A 142 16.79 0.34 18.82
CA LYS A 142 18.22 0.01 18.61
C LYS A 142 18.51 -0.47 17.19
N LYS A 143 17.58 -1.20 16.54
CA LYS A 143 17.72 -1.65 15.16
C LYS A 143 17.78 -0.44 14.23
N PHE A 144 16.85 0.51 14.38
CA PHE A 144 16.88 1.74 13.61
C PHE A 144 18.15 2.56 13.87
N ALA A 145 18.59 2.67 15.13
CA ALA A 145 19.84 3.36 15.46
C ALA A 145 21.08 2.75 14.79
N ALA A 146 21.12 1.41 14.66
CA ALA A 146 22.17 0.70 13.94
C ALA A 146 22.03 0.88 12.42
N LEU A 147 20.79 0.83 11.90
CA LEU A 147 20.48 1.03 10.50
C LEU A 147 21.01 2.37 9.99
N LEU A 148 20.83 3.47 10.74
CA LEU A 148 21.34 4.81 10.39
C LEU A 148 22.88 4.90 10.29
N LYS A 149 23.61 3.84 10.61
CA LYS A 149 25.08 3.74 10.51
C LYS A 149 25.53 2.58 9.60
N ALA A 150 24.59 1.79 9.08
CA ALA A 150 24.88 0.64 8.24
C ALA A 150 25.31 1.09 6.84
N ASP A 151 25.75 0.15 6.02
CA ASP A 151 25.92 0.41 4.59
C ASP A 151 24.55 0.60 3.91
N SER A 152 24.50 1.44 2.87
CA SER A 152 23.26 1.72 2.13
C SER A 152 22.62 0.48 1.49
N CYS A 153 23.42 -0.54 1.18
CA CYS A 153 23.00 -1.80 0.56
C CYS A 153 22.92 -2.97 1.56
N ASP A 154 23.09 -2.72 2.86
CA ASP A 154 23.11 -3.78 3.88
C ASP A 154 21.78 -4.55 3.97
N ASP A 155 21.82 -5.86 4.20
CA ASP A 155 20.63 -6.71 4.36
C ASP A 155 19.72 -6.23 5.51
N ALA A 156 20.26 -5.54 6.51
CA ALA A 156 19.49 -4.90 7.58
C ALA A 156 18.42 -3.93 7.04
N ASN A 157 18.61 -3.35 5.85
CA ASN A 157 17.62 -2.50 5.20
C ASN A 157 16.40 -3.31 4.73
N VAL A 158 16.61 -4.52 4.21
CA VAL A 158 15.55 -5.44 3.79
C VAL A 158 14.71 -5.82 5.00
N ASP A 159 15.37 -6.28 6.06
CA ASP A 159 14.71 -6.75 7.28
C ASP A 159 13.95 -5.61 7.96
N PHE A 160 14.57 -4.43 8.09
CA PHE A 160 13.95 -3.28 8.75
C PHE A 160 12.73 -2.78 7.98
N ALA A 161 12.81 -2.67 6.64
CA ALA A 161 11.67 -2.25 5.83
C ALA A 161 10.50 -3.23 5.95
N ALA A 162 10.78 -4.54 5.91
CA ALA A 162 9.73 -5.56 6.02
C ALA A 162 9.09 -5.60 7.42
N GLU A 163 9.87 -5.42 8.48
CA GLU A 163 9.39 -5.44 9.87
C GLU A 163 8.54 -4.21 10.21
N HIS A 164 8.90 -3.04 9.67
CA HIS A 164 8.31 -1.76 10.06
C HIS A 164 7.51 -1.08 8.93
N GLN A 165 7.12 -1.81 7.88
CA GLN A 165 6.31 -1.25 6.81
C GLN A 165 5.01 -0.63 7.35
N GLY A 166 4.73 0.62 6.95
CA GLY A 166 3.59 1.39 7.43
C GLY A 166 3.80 2.07 8.79
N GLU A 167 4.90 1.79 9.49
CA GLU A 167 5.24 2.50 10.72
C GLU A 167 5.95 3.82 10.41
N THR A 168 5.80 4.79 11.32
CA THR A 168 6.46 6.09 11.20
C THR A 168 7.85 6.06 11.83
N ILE A 169 8.86 6.48 11.08
CA ILE A 169 10.21 6.78 11.57
C ILE A 169 10.43 8.28 11.65
N ALA A 170 11.30 8.71 12.55
CA ALA A 170 11.85 10.06 12.53
C ALA A 170 13.36 10.07 12.74
N PHE A 171 14.04 10.81 11.90
CA PHE A 171 15.49 10.95 11.94
C PHE A 171 15.93 12.35 11.53
N ASN A 172 17.12 12.70 12.02
CA ASN A 172 17.81 13.92 11.68
C ASN A 172 18.66 13.63 10.45
N GLY A 173 18.43 14.36 9.36
CA GLY A 173 19.06 14.09 8.08
C GLY A 173 19.33 15.33 7.24
N SER A 174 19.87 15.08 6.05
CA SER A 174 20.05 16.07 5.00
C SER A 174 19.66 15.50 3.64
N ILE A 175 19.28 16.37 2.72
CA ILE A 175 19.08 15.99 1.32
C ILE A 175 20.45 15.71 0.70
N VAL A 176 20.65 14.48 0.25
CA VAL A 176 21.86 14.00 -0.40
C VAL A 176 21.87 14.33 -1.88
N ASN A 177 20.71 14.21 -2.53
CA ASN A 177 20.49 14.55 -3.93
C ASN A 177 19.01 14.89 -4.13
N MET A 178 18.72 15.83 -5.01
CA MET A 178 17.36 16.17 -5.45
C MET A 178 17.35 16.30 -6.96
N MET A 179 16.59 15.44 -7.63
CA MET A 179 16.48 15.44 -9.09
C MET A 179 15.03 15.50 -9.54
N PRO A 180 14.71 16.11 -10.69
CA PRO A 180 13.39 16.02 -11.27
C PRO A 180 12.95 14.56 -11.45
N HIS A 181 11.71 14.26 -11.09
CA HIS A 181 11.10 12.97 -11.40
C HIS A 181 10.73 12.96 -12.88
N GLY A 182 11.39 12.13 -13.70
CA GLY A 182 11.16 12.10 -15.15
C GLY A 182 11.36 13.46 -15.82
N ASP A 183 10.33 13.95 -16.51
CA ASP A 183 10.29 15.26 -17.19
C ASP A 183 9.49 16.34 -16.42
N TYR A 184 9.02 16.01 -15.21
CA TYR A 184 8.29 16.96 -14.37
C TYR A 184 9.22 18.08 -13.88
N LYS A 185 8.71 19.32 -13.82
CA LYS A 185 9.47 20.49 -13.37
C LYS A 185 9.39 20.74 -11.87
N THR A 186 8.39 20.16 -11.22
CA THR A 186 8.04 20.44 -9.81
C THR A 186 7.99 19.18 -8.95
N ARG A 187 8.08 18.00 -9.57
CA ARG A 187 8.11 16.70 -8.89
C ARG A 187 9.55 16.24 -8.84
N TYR A 188 9.96 15.68 -7.72
CA TYR A 188 11.34 15.33 -7.46
C TYR A 188 11.46 13.94 -6.86
N ASP A 189 12.57 13.30 -7.18
CA ASP A 189 13.13 12.20 -6.42
C ASP A 189 14.18 12.79 -5.48
N LEU A 190 13.95 12.70 -4.16
CA LEU A 190 14.86 13.16 -3.13
C LEU A 190 15.53 11.95 -2.49
N LEU A 191 16.86 11.94 -2.56
CA LEU A 191 17.69 11.06 -1.77
C LEU A 191 18.03 11.75 -0.46
N LEU A 192 17.79 11.08 0.66
CA LEU A 192 18.02 11.57 2.02
C LEU A 192 19.04 10.68 2.70
N GLY A 193 19.84 11.28 3.56
CA GLY A 193 20.85 10.59 4.35
C GLY A 193 20.78 11.03 5.81
N PRO A 194 21.18 10.17 6.75
CA PRO A 194 21.29 10.56 8.14
C PRO A 194 22.38 11.61 8.36
N GLY A 195 22.18 12.45 9.38
CA GLY A 195 23.14 13.49 9.76
C GLY A 195 22.96 14.77 8.94
N SER A 196 24.07 15.44 8.64
CA SER A 196 24.06 16.77 8.01
C SER A 196 25.14 16.92 6.94
N LYS A 197 25.64 15.82 6.41
CA LYS A 197 26.74 15.83 5.44
C LYS A 197 26.25 16.03 4.00
N GLY A 198 24.94 16.04 3.77
CA GLY A 198 24.35 16.18 2.44
C GLY A 198 24.95 15.18 1.46
N PRO A 199 25.48 15.63 0.32
CA PRO A 199 26.14 14.77 -0.68
C PRO A 199 27.34 13.96 -0.16
N GLN A 200 27.93 14.37 0.97
CA GLN A 200 29.07 13.69 1.59
C GLN A 200 28.65 12.66 2.65
N THR A 201 27.36 12.31 2.70
CA THR A 201 26.87 11.25 3.58
C THR A 201 27.33 9.89 3.06
N THR A 202 28.02 9.12 3.91
CA THR A 202 28.62 7.82 3.57
C THR A 202 28.06 6.67 4.40
N GLU A 203 27.11 6.97 5.30
CA GLU A 203 26.58 6.02 6.27
C GLU A 203 25.06 6.06 6.23
N GLY A 204 24.47 4.91 6.54
CA GLY A 204 23.04 4.69 6.63
C GLY A 204 22.37 4.38 5.29
N PRO A 205 21.04 4.17 5.33
CA PRO A 205 20.27 3.85 4.14
C PRO A 205 20.22 5.04 3.21
N ALA A 206 20.20 4.75 1.90
CA ALA A 206 19.80 5.70 0.88
C ALA A 206 18.27 5.87 0.93
N PHE A 207 17.78 6.65 1.89
CA PHE A 207 16.35 6.93 2.03
C PHE A 207 15.84 7.72 0.83
N LYS A 208 14.68 7.36 0.28
CA LYS A 208 14.13 8.00 -0.92
C LYS A 208 12.70 8.45 -0.71
N PHE A 209 12.44 9.74 -0.94
CA PHE A 209 11.11 10.21 -1.33
C PHE A 209 11.07 10.24 -2.85
N GLU A 210 10.15 9.49 -3.45
CA GLU A 210 10.03 9.37 -4.90
C GLU A 210 8.77 10.08 -5.37
N ASP A 211 8.90 10.82 -6.47
CA ASP A 211 7.80 11.58 -7.06
C ASP A 211 7.06 12.43 -6.01
N VAL A 212 7.73 13.45 -5.46
CA VAL A 212 7.11 14.38 -4.50
C VAL A 212 7.29 15.83 -4.94
N ASN A 213 6.29 16.69 -4.66
CA ASN A 213 6.46 18.14 -4.72
C ASN A 213 7.02 18.66 -3.39
N VAL A 214 7.59 19.87 -3.40
CA VAL A 214 8.00 20.55 -2.15
C VAL A 214 6.83 20.70 -1.17
N SER A 215 5.60 20.89 -1.66
CA SER A 215 4.39 20.94 -0.82
C SER A 215 4.13 19.64 -0.05
N ASP A 216 4.52 18.49 -0.62
CA ASP A 216 4.26 17.18 -0.04
C ASP A 216 5.22 16.87 1.12
N LEU A 217 6.31 17.65 1.25
CA LEU A 217 7.26 17.53 2.35
C LEU A 217 6.71 18.06 3.67
N ASN A 218 5.59 18.80 3.64
CA ASN A 218 4.96 19.44 4.80
C ASN A 218 6.01 20.16 5.67
N LEU A 219 6.67 21.17 5.07
CA LEU A 219 7.72 21.93 5.76
C LEU A 219 7.16 22.62 7.00
N THR A 220 7.87 22.50 8.12
CA THR A 220 7.49 23.07 9.42
C THR A 220 8.70 23.66 10.15
N GLY A 221 8.44 24.38 11.24
CA GLY A 221 9.45 25.04 12.06
C GLY A 221 9.59 26.53 11.75
N ASP A 222 10.55 27.16 12.41
CA ASP A 222 10.88 28.57 12.18
C ASP A 222 11.77 28.71 10.93
N ASN A 223 11.66 29.85 10.23
CA ASN A 223 12.48 30.16 9.05
C ASN A 223 12.40 29.12 7.91
N ILE A 224 11.18 28.66 7.60
CA ILE A 224 10.92 27.75 6.47
C ILE A 224 11.53 28.34 5.18
N PRO A 225 12.42 27.60 4.49
CA PRO A 225 13.09 28.12 3.31
C PRO A 225 12.10 28.27 2.15
N ALA A 226 12.33 29.27 1.30
CA ALA A 226 11.51 29.48 0.10
C ALA A 226 11.69 28.36 -0.95
N THR A 227 12.81 27.64 -0.89
CA THR A 227 13.17 26.54 -1.77
C THR A 227 13.86 25.44 -0.97
N VAL A 228 13.70 24.20 -1.42
CA VAL A 228 14.39 23.03 -0.86
C VAL A 228 15.42 22.56 -1.88
N GLY A 229 16.60 22.13 -1.42
CA GLY A 229 17.68 21.66 -2.27
C GLY A 229 18.66 20.71 -1.59
N GLU A 230 19.60 20.23 -2.39
CA GLU A 230 20.70 19.38 -1.94
C GLU A 230 21.51 20.05 -0.81
N GLY A 231 21.82 19.30 0.24
CA GLY A 231 22.53 19.78 1.43
C GLY A 231 21.64 20.31 2.54
N ASP A 232 20.38 20.70 2.26
CA ASP A 232 19.47 21.19 3.29
C ASP A 232 19.26 20.15 4.39
N THR A 233 19.28 20.61 5.64
CA THR A 233 19.19 19.76 6.83
C THR A 233 17.84 19.87 7.49
N PHE A 234 17.24 18.73 7.80
CA PHE A 234 15.92 18.66 8.40
C PHE A 234 15.84 17.57 9.46
N ARG A 235 14.77 17.61 10.24
CA ARG A 235 14.23 16.44 10.90
C ARG A 235 13.11 15.90 10.03
N PHE A 236 13.34 14.72 9.46
CA PHE A 236 12.36 14.02 8.65
C PHE A 236 11.50 13.13 9.54
N VAL A 237 10.20 13.17 9.30
CA VAL A 237 9.21 12.22 9.80
C VAL A 237 8.54 11.61 8.58
N ALA A 238 8.56 10.28 8.50
CA ALA A 238 8.13 9.58 7.30
C ALA A 238 7.61 8.17 7.63
N GLU A 239 6.70 7.68 6.80
CA GLU A 239 6.24 6.30 6.84
C GLU A 239 7.22 5.39 6.09
N VAL A 240 7.52 4.24 6.66
CA VAL A 240 8.35 3.21 6.03
C VAL A 240 7.56 2.53 4.92
N ARG A 241 8.08 2.54 3.70
CA ARG A 241 7.55 1.70 2.61
C ARG A 241 8.37 0.43 2.47
N GLU A 242 9.16 0.34 1.41
CA GLU A 242 9.90 -0.86 1.04
C GLU A 242 11.37 -0.52 0.81
N PHE A 243 12.21 -1.55 0.84
CA PHE A 243 13.59 -1.43 0.39
C PHE A 243 13.77 -2.18 -0.92
N ASN A 244 14.40 -1.54 -1.91
CA ASN A 244 14.79 -2.17 -3.17
C ASN A 244 16.26 -2.61 -3.09
N PRO A 245 16.56 -3.91 -2.95
CA PRO A 245 17.93 -4.40 -2.83
C PRO A 245 18.74 -4.32 -4.12
N VAL A 246 18.09 -4.12 -5.28
CA VAL A 246 18.79 -3.94 -6.56
C VAL A 246 19.31 -2.51 -6.71
N GLN A 247 18.53 -1.53 -6.22
CA GLN A 247 18.86 -0.11 -6.29
C GLN A 247 19.45 0.44 -4.98
N CYS A 248 19.55 -0.40 -3.96
CA CYS A 248 19.90 -0.02 -2.59
C CYS A 248 19.15 1.22 -2.08
N SER A 249 17.86 1.32 -2.42
CA SER A 249 17.04 2.49 -2.12
C SER A 249 15.98 2.13 -1.10
N PHE A 250 15.92 2.89 -0.02
CA PHE A 250 14.97 2.71 1.07
C PHE A 250 13.82 3.70 0.89
N TYR A 251 12.69 3.23 0.35
CA TYR A 251 11.55 4.08 0.05
C TYR A 251 10.79 4.45 1.31
N LEU A 252 10.44 5.73 1.38
CA LEU A 252 9.64 6.31 2.44
C LEU A 252 8.52 7.16 1.83
N ASP A 253 7.49 7.44 2.62
CA ASP A 253 6.49 8.47 2.31
C ASP A 253 6.63 9.64 3.29
N PRO A 254 6.75 10.90 2.81
CA PRO A 254 6.92 12.05 3.69
C PRO A 254 5.65 12.29 4.52
N ILE A 255 5.83 12.53 5.83
CA ILE A 255 4.77 12.99 6.72
C ILE A 255 5.01 14.45 7.10
N SER A 256 6.21 14.78 7.57
CA SER A 256 6.62 16.16 7.87
C SER A 256 8.12 16.34 7.83
N THR A 257 8.55 17.54 7.45
CA THR A 257 9.96 17.91 7.36
C THR A 257 10.19 19.19 8.14
N GLU A 258 10.83 19.09 9.30
CA GLU A 258 11.05 20.23 10.21
C GLU A 258 12.44 20.83 9.99
N VAL A 259 12.51 22.15 9.82
CA VAL A 259 13.77 22.92 9.67
C VAL A 259 14.63 22.78 10.94
N ARG A 260 15.95 22.73 10.76
CA ARG A 260 16.94 22.56 11.84
C ARG A 260 17.99 23.66 11.89
#